data_AF-E4X327-F1
#
_entry.id   AF-E4X327-F1
#
_cell.length_a   1.000
_cell.length_b   1.000
_cell.length_c   1.000
_cell.angle_alpha   90.00
_cell.angle_beta   90.00
_cell.angle_gamma   90.00
#
_symmetry.space_group_name_H-M   'P 1'
#
loop_
_entity.id
_entity.type
_entity.pdbx_description
1 polymer ?
#
loop_
_entity_poly.entity_id
_entity_poly.type
_entity_poly.pdbx_seq_one_letter_code
_entity_poly.pdbx_strand_id
1 'polypeptide(L)'
;MPKFLERKNGKEEKYRRKLKKFKKQFEEFKSSENAELFQLREANRELEGVQARLNADLAGKDKEIESLKPKAPIRKIGVRKWDRKAKLVFIHIGKAGGTSFGTMMSKELGKIDFVGARHFDWTYVEEVFPADEVLTLFREPVSRTISHFNFMKKLSWTKGMKIKEQSLDEFLDDKASMMEFRGCWQDGQAGVSWLTGTHIAEWVRKGENAEKDPETLERWFFDYEKQLTEAADKIDKMFWFGILEDLDRSLELLAFQLEKPVNHLKKITHQNLHKIEPSLPSEKSTKFLRNLMPQDIWLYDYAKRVFEARWLYYKTRIYQHPKRPEFPEFFCKSTRFILRCDGTQNDFIFKWDKKITEEHAQNFKDLLQ
;
A
#
# COMPACT_ATOMS: atom_id res chain seq x y z
N MET A 1 -8.34 31.42 11.93
CA MET A 1 -9.83 31.41 11.91
C MET A 1 -10.29 31.07 13.32
N PRO A 2 -11.39 31.58 13.92
CA PRO A 2 -12.54 32.31 13.34
C PRO A 2 -13.25 33.35 14.27
N LYS A 3 -14.00 34.32 13.71
CA LYS A 3 -15.14 34.98 14.42
C LYS A 3 -16.52 34.58 13.86
N PHE A 4 -16.54 33.66 12.89
CA PHE A 4 -17.74 33.30 12.13
C PHE A 4 -18.35 31.95 12.53
N LEU A 5 -17.60 31.06 13.18
CA LEU A 5 -18.09 29.75 13.66
C LEU A 5 -18.84 29.84 15.00
N GLU A 6 -18.50 30.82 15.86
CA GLU A 6 -19.16 31.00 17.17
C GLU A 6 -20.62 31.48 17.08
N ARG A 7 -20.98 32.26 16.04
CA ARG A 7 -22.36 32.76 15.88
C ARG A 7 -23.36 31.72 15.37
N LYS A 8 -22.90 30.61 14.77
CA LYS A 8 -23.78 29.59 14.16
C LYS A 8 -24.23 28.49 15.14
N ASN A 9 -23.40 28.12 16.11
CA ASN A 9 -23.77 27.13 17.15
C ASN A 9 -24.79 27.66 18.17
N GLY A 10 -24.84 28.99 18.38
CA GLY A 10 -25.75 29.60 19.35
C GLY A 10 -27.24 29.51 19.00
N LYS A 11 -27.60 29.43 17.70
CA LYS A 11 -29.02 29.31 17.28
C LYS A 11 -29.57 27.92 17.51
N GLU A 12 -28.83 26.88 17.16
CA GLU A 12 -29.25 25.48 17.37
C GLU A 12 -29.41 25.16 18.85
N GLU A 13 -28.46 25.60 19.67
CA GLU A 13 -28.54 25.41 21.12
C GLU A 13 -29.69 26.20 21.76
N LYS A 14 -29.99 27.40 21.24
CA LYS A 14 -31.17 28.18 21.65
C LYS A 14 -32.49 27.43 21.35
N TYR A 15 -32.58 26.75 20.21
CA TYR A 15 -33.77 25.95 19.86
C TYR A 15 -33.88 24.68 20.71
N ARG A 16 -32.78 23.96 20.96
CA ARG A 16 -32.77 22.80 21.85
C ARG A 16 -33.18 23.15 23.28
N ARG A 17 -32.72 24.28 23.80
CA ARG A 17 -33.13 24.79 25.12
C ARG A 17 -34.62 25.17 25.15
N LYS A 18 -35.13 25.82 24.10
CA LYS A 18 -36.57 26.10 23.97
C LYS A 18 -37.40 24.82 23.95
N LEU A 19 -37.00 23.82 23.17
CA LEU A 19 -37.70 22.54 23.05
C LEU A 19 -37.72 21.77 24.39
N LYS A 20 -36.60 21.79 25.12
CA LYS A 20 -36.52 21.15 26.44
C LYS A 20 -37.40 21.85 27.48
N LYS A 21 -37.48 23.18 27.45
CA LYS A 21 -38.38 23.96 28.30
C LYS A 21 -39.85 23.68 27.98
N PHE A 22 -40.20 23.64 26.70
CA PHE A 22 -41.57 23.36 26.24
C PHE A 22 -42.02 21.95 26.63
N LYS A 23 -41.17 20.93 26.46
CA LYS A 23 -41.47 19.56 26.90
C LYS A 23 -41.70 19.43 28.40
N LYS A 24 -40.93 20.16 29.21
CA LYS A 24 -41.10 20.17 30.66
C LYS A 24 -42.43 20.83 31.07
N GLN A 25 -42.75 21.98 30.46
CA GLN A 25 -44.03 22.66 30.69
C GLN A 25 -45.21 21.79 30.24
N PHE A 26 -45.08 21.07 29.13
CA PHE A 26 -46.09 20.16 28.60
C PHE A 26 -46.40 18.97 29.53
N GLU A 27 -45.39 18.42 30.21
CA GLU A 27 -45.59 17.35 31.21
C GLU A 27 -46.23 17.86 32.51
N GLU A 28 -45.89 19.09 32.93
CA GLU A 28 -46.51 19.74 34.10
C GLU A 28 -47.99 20.11 33.83
N PHE A 29 -48.34 20.41 32.58
CA PHE A 29 -49.69 20.81 32.14
C PHE A 29 -50.69 19.67 31.92
N LYS A 30 -50.29 18.41 32.11
CA LYS A 30 -51.13 17.24 31.83
C LYS A 30 -52.11 16.91 32.97
N SER A 31 -52.29 17.81 33.94
CA SER A 31 -52.82 17.50 35.28
C SER A 31 -54.06 18.28 35.73
N SER A 32 -54.75 19.10 34.91
CA SER A 32 -55.99 19.79 35.34
C SER A 32 -57.10 19.93 34.27
N GLU A 33 -58.13 19.07 34.36
CA GLU A 33 -59.10 18.89 33.27
C GLU A 33 -59.92 20.13 32.83
N ASN A 34 -60.08 20.20 31.50
CA ASN A 34 -61.15 20.81 30.69
C ASN A 34 -61.06 22.28 30.21
N ALA A 35 -60.21 23.14 30.80
CA ALA A 35 -59.71 24.34 30.08
C ALA A 35 -58.44 24.04 29.26
N GLU A 36 -57.77 22.94 29.60
CA GLU A 36 -56.47 22.51 29.08
C GLU A 36 -56.50 21.96 27.66
N LEU A 37 -57.61 21.40 27.18
CA LEU A 37 -57.64 20.71 25.87
C LEU A 37 -57.45 21.66 24.68
N PHE A 38 -57.90 22.92 24.80
CA PHE A 38 -57.72 23.93 23.75
C PHE A 38 -56.27 24.48 23.73
N GLN A 39 -55.71 24.76 24.91
CA GLN A 39 -54.31 25.21 25.03
C GLN A 39 -53.31 24.09 24.65
N LEU A 40 -53.61 22.83 24.97
CA LEU A 40 -52.84 21.67 24.52
C LEU A 40 -52.87 21.50 23.00
N ARG A 41 -54.00 21.78 22.34
CA ARG A 41 -54.11 21.75 20.88
C ARG A 41 -53.29 22.85 20.22
N GLU A 42 -53.30 24.07 20.75
CA GLU A 42 -52.46 25.15 20.24
C GLU A 42 -50.97 24.88 20.46
N ALA A 43 -50.58 24.41 21.65
CA ALA A 43 -49.20 24.04 21.96
C ALA A 43 -48.68 22.91 21.05
N ASN A 44 -49.51 21.91 20.74
CA ASN A 44 -49.16 20.86 19.79
C ASN A 44 -48.99 21.41 18.36
N ARG A 45 -49.85 22.36 17.94
CA ARG A 45 -49.75 22.98 16.62
C ARG A 45 -48.46 23.81 16.46
N GLU A 46 -48.06 24.51 17.51
CA GLU A 46 -46.76 25.19 17.56
C GLU A 46 -45.60 24.20 17.54
N LEU A 47 -45.70 23.07 18.27
CA LEU A 47 -44.68 22.03 18.30
C LEU A 47 -44.48 21.39 16.92
N GLU A 48 -45.58 21.08 16.23
CA GLU A 48 -45.57 20.56 14.86
C GLU A 48 -44.95 21.58 13.89
N GLY A 49 -45.29 22.86 14.04
CA GLY A 49 -44.67 23.94 13.25
C GLY A 49 -43.17 24.09 13.48
N VAL A 50 -42.71 23.94 14.72
CA VAL A 50 -41.27 23.97 15.07
C VAL A 50 -40.56 22.73 14.53
N GLN A 51 -41.19 21.55 14.64
CA GLN A 51 -40.65 20.29 14.12
C GLN A 51 -40.55 20.32 12.58
N ALA A 52 -41.55 20.87 11.89
CA ALA A 52 -41.55 21.02 10.44
C ALA A 52 -40.43 21.98 9.97
N ARG A 53 -40.21 23.10 10.68
CA ARG A 53 -39.10 24.03 10.38
C ARG A 53 -37.74 23.40 10.65
N LEU A 54 -37.60 22.63 11.73
CA LEU A 54 -36.37 21.90 12.03
C LEU A 54 -36.08 20.84 10.95
N ASN A 55 -37.09 20.12 10.50
CA ASN A 55 -36.96 19.13 9.44
C ASN A 55 -36.64 19.78 8.08
N ALA A 56 -37.21 20.96 7.78
CA ALA A 56 -36.89 21.73 6.59
C ALA A 56 -35.44 22.27 6.61
N ASP A 57 -34.97 22.75 7.76
CA ASP A 57 -33.58 23.17 7.95
C ASP A 57 -32.60 21.98 7.84
N LEU A 58 -32.97 20.80 8.33
CA LEU A 58 -32.20 19.57 8.16
C LEU A 58 -32.18 19.09 6.69
N ALA A 59 -33.33 19.11 6.01
CA ALA A 59 -33.42 18.76 4.59
C ALA A 59 -32.68 19.78 3.68
N GLY A 60 -32.61 21.04 4.09
CA GLY A 60 -31.78 22.07 3.45
C GLY A 60 -30.28 21.79 3.62
N LYS A 61 -29.85 21.33 4.80
CA LYS A 61 -28.47 20.89 5.05
C LYS A 61 -28.11 19.64 4.25
N ASP A 62 -29.04 18.70 4.07
CA ASP A 62 -28.79 17.49 3.26
C ASP A 62 -28.56 17.84 1.78
N LYS A 63 -29.31 18.81 1.24
CA LYS A 63 -29.10 19.31 -0.14
C LYS A 63 -27.79 20.09 -0.30
N GLU A 64 -27.38 20.86 0.71
CA GLU A 64 -26.12 21.60 0.70
C GLU A 64 -24.91 20.66 0.85
N ILE A 65 -25.02 19.60 1.67
CA ILE A 65 -24.03 18.51 1.78
C ILE A 65 -23.94 17.68 0.49
N GLU A 66 -25.08 17.44 -0.18
CA GLU A 66 -25.12 16.75 -1.48
C GLU A 66 -24.50 17.57 -2.61
N SER A 67 -24.60 18.90 -2.55
CA SER A 67 -23.92 19.83 -3.47
C SER A 67 -22.41 19.98 -3.21
N LEU A 68 -21.94 19.55 -2.03
CA LEU A 68 -20.53 19.50 -1.64
C LEU A 68 -19.89 18.11 -1.85
N LYS A 69 -20.65 17.11 -2.33
CA LYS A 69 -20.08 15.85 -2.78
C LYS A 69 -19.25 16.13 -4.05
N PRO A 70 -17.95 15.82 -4.07
CA PRO A 70 -17.17 15.94 -5.30
C PRO A 70 -17.84 15.12 -6.40
N LYS A 71 -18.18 15.74 -7.54
CA LYS A 71 -18.63 15.07 -8.77
C LYS A 71 -17.51 14.30 -9.48
N ALA A 72 -16.42 13.97 -8.77
CA ALA A 72 -15.48 12.98 -9.25
C ALA A 72 -16.08 11.60 -8.94
N PRO A 73 -15.95 10.59 -9.83
CA PRO A 73 -16.25 9.22 -9.44
C PRO A 73 -15.48 8.96 -8.14
N ILE A 74 -16.18 8.54 -7.08
CA ILE A 74 -15.55 8.14 -5.83
C ILE A 74 -14.48 7.14 -6.25
N ARG A 75 -13.21 7.55 -6.22
CA ARG A 75 -12.07 6.65 -6.40
C ARG A 75 -12.37 5.51 -5.44
N LYS A 76 -12.58 4.28 -5.95
CA LYS A 76 -12.95 3.11 -5.14
C LYS A 76 -12.06 3.13 -3.90
N ILE A 77 -12.61 3.51 -2.75
CA ILE A 77 -11.83 3.53 -1.51
C ILE A 77 -11.42 2.07 -1.32
N GLY A 78 -10.11 1.81 -1.25
CA GLY A 78 -9.56 0.45 -1.20
C GLY A 78 -9.89 -0.34 0.08
N VAL A 79 -10.94 0.06 0.81
CA VAL A 79 -11.50 -0.63 1.96
C VAL A 79 -12.94 -1.01 1.63
N ARG A 80 -13.08 -1.86 0.61
CA ARG A 80 -14.36 -2.46 0.21
C ARG A 80 -14.43 -3.91 0.65
N LYS A 81 -15.67 -4.40 0.85
CA LYS A 81 -15.92 -5.84 1.02
C LYS A 81 -15.73 -6.55 -0.30
N TRP A 82 -15.24 -7.78 -0.26
CA TRP A 82 -15.12 -8.63 -1.43
C TRP A 82 -16.49 -9.19 -1.80
N ASP A 83 -16.96 -8.90 -3.01
CA ASP A 83 -18.28 -9.29 -3.49
C ASP A 83 -18.34 -10.72 -4.06
N ARG A 84 -17.20 -11.42 -4.09
CA ARG A 84 -17.00 -12.78 -4.63
C ARG A 84 -17.35 -12.95 -6.10
N LYS A 85 -17.51 -11.86 -6.85
CA LYS A 85 -17.72 -11.93 -8.31
C LYS A 85 -16.41 -12.06 -9.07
N ALA A 86 -15.34 -11.52 -8.48
CA ALA A 86 -14.00 -11.56 -9.03
C ALA A 86 -13.08 -12.37 -8.11
N LYS A 87 -12.04 -12.99 -8.68
CA LYS A 87 -11.01 -13.68 -7.91
C LYS A 87 -10.13 -12.69 -7.20
N LEU A 88 -9.40 -13.19 -6.21
CA LEU A 88 -8.34 -12.49 -5.52
C LEU A 88 -6.99 -12.91 -6.09
N VAL A 89 -6.30 -11.98 -6.76
CA VAL A 89 -5.02 -12.23 -7.44
C VAL A 89 -3.88 -11.62 -6.63
N PHE A 90 -3.00 -12.46 -6.11
CA PHE A 90 -1.87 -12.07 -5.27
C PHE A 90 -0.60 -11.88 -6.09
N ILE A 91 -0.14 -10.63 -6.17
CA ILE A 91 1.19 -10.32 -6.68
C ILE A 91 2.20 -10.66 -5.58
N HIS A 92 2.90 -11.79 -5.76
CA HIS A 92 3.88 -12.29 -4.81
C HIS A 92 5.24 -11.60 -5.02
N ILE A 93 5.40 -10.42 -4.41
CA ILE A 93 6.68 -9.70 -4.35
C ILE A 93 7.74 -10.54 -3.62
N GLY A 94 8.91 -10.67 -4.24
CA GLY A 94 10.05 -11.43 -3.72
C GLY A 94 10.39 -11.05 -2.27
N LYS A 95 10.53 -12.07 -1.41
CA LYS A 95 10.95 -11.96 0.01
C LYS A 95 10.07 -11.08 0.89
N ALA A 96 8.84 -10.81 0.49
CA ALA A 96 7.85 -10.09 1.29
C ALA A 96 6.90 -11.00 2.08
N GLY A 97 7.28 -12.27 2.35
CA GLY A 97 6.44 -13.22 3.10
C GLY A 97 5.33 -13.89 2.28
N GLY A 98 5.36 -13.74 0.95
CA GLY A 98 4.27 -14.20 0.09
C GLY A 98 4.07 -15.72 0.02
N THR A 99 5.08 -16.54 0.27
CA THR A 99 4.91 -18.01 0.35
C THR A 99 3.97 -18.40 1.49
N SER A 100 4.18 -17.82 2.68
CA SER A 100 3.38 -18.12 3.85
C SER A 100 1.97 -17.52 3.70
N PHE A 101 1.88 -16.28 3.23
CA PHE A 101 0.61 -15.61 2.95
C PHE A 101 -0.22 -16.34 1.88
N GLY A 102 0.37 -16.68 0.74
CA GLY A 102 -0.29 -17.39 -0.36
C GLY A 102 -0.76 -18.79 0.05
N THR A 103 0.01 -19.49 0.89
CA THR A 103 -0.39 -20.79 1.47
C THR A 103 -1.61 -20.64 2.38
N MET A 104 -1.62 -19.62 3.25
CA MET A 104 -2.76 -19.31 4.10
C MET A 104 -4.00 -18.99 3.26
N MET A 105 -3.91 -18.04 2.32
CA MET A 105 -5.03 -17.64 1.47
C MET A 105 -5.59 -18.80 0.63
N SER A 106 -4.72 -19.66 0.09
CA SER A 106 -5.14 -20.84 -0.66
C SER A 106 -5.92 -21.84 0.19
N LYS A 107 -5.60 -21.96 1.49
CA LYS A 107 -6.35 -22.80 2.43
C LYS A 107 -7.70 -22.18 2.81
N GLU A 108 -7.74 -20.86 2.97
CA GLU A 108 -8.94 -20.15 3.44
C GLU A 108 -9.99 -19.93 2.34
N LEU A 109 -9.57 -19.75 1.09
CA LEU A 109 -10.46 -19.44 -0.03
C LEU A 109 -10.51 -20.54 -1.11
N GLY A 110 -9.49 -21.40 -1.19
CA GLY A 110 -9.38 -22.37 -2.27
C GLY A 110 -8.90 -21.77 -3.60
N LYS A 111 -8.65 -22.65 -4.58
CA LYS A 111 -8.05 -22.28 -5.89
C LYS A 111 -9.01 -21.61 -6.88
N ILE A 112 -10.31 -21.70 -6.62
CA ILE A 112 -11.34 -21.07 -7.47
C ILE A 112 -11.32 -19.55 -7.26
N ASP A 113 -11.21 -19.15 -6.00
CA ASP A 113 -11.36 -17.78 -5.54
C ASP A 113 -10.04 -17.03 -5.38
N PHE A 114 -8.90 -17.74 -5.34
CA PHE A 114 -7.58 -17.15 -5.08
C PHE A 114 -6.49 -17.65 -6.04
N VAL A 115 -5.68 -16.72 -6.53
CA VAL A 115 -4.51 -16.97 -7.40
C VAL A 115 -3.27 -16.36 -6.74
N GLY A 116 -2.32 -17.17 -6.24
CA GLY A 116 -1.14 -16.60 -5.56
C GLY A 116 0.11 -17.48 -5.47
N ALA A 117 0.13 -18.65 -6.11
CA ALA A 117 1.25 -19.59 -6.06
C ALA A 117 2.31 -19.37 -7.16
N ARG A 118 2.31 -18.20 -7.82
CA ARG A 118 3.19 -17.89 -8.97
C ARG A 118 3.77 -16.49 -8.82
N HIS A 119 4.97 -16.30 -9.34
CA HIS A 119 5.60 -14.99 -9.48
C HIS A 119 5.21 -14.40 -10.83
N PHE A 120 4.37 -13.37 -10.80
CA PHE A 120 4.00 -12.57 -11.96
C PHE A 120 3.93 -11.10 -11.56
N ASP A 121 4.19 -10.21 -12.51
CA ASP A 121 4.01 -8.77 -12.31
C ASP A 121 2.61 -8.33 -12.72
N TRP A 122 2.35 -7.04 -12.58
CA TRP A 122 1.05 -6.46 -12.85
C TRP A 122 0.58 -6.61 -14.30
N THR A 123 1.49 -6.66 -15.29
CA THR A 123 1.10 -6.80 -16.71
C THR A 123 0.42 -8.14 -16.98
N TYR A 124 0.87 -9.19 -16.29
CA TYR A 124 0.23 -10.50 -16.34
C TYR A 124 -1.16 -10.47 -15.72
N VAL A 125 -1.34 -9.72 -14.64
CA VAL A 125 -2.64 -9.56 -13.98
C VAL A 125 -3.62 -8.83 -14.89
N GLU A 126 -3.19 -7.76 -15.53
CA GLU A 126 -4.01 -6.99 -16.46
C GLU A 126 -4.45 -7.81 -17.68
N GLU A 127 -3.59 -8.68 -18.20
CA GLU A 127 -3.94 -9.49 -19.37
C GLU A 127 -4.78 -10.73 -19.01
N VAL A 128 -4.38 -11.47 -17.97
CA VAL A 128 -4.98 -12.78 -17.65
C VAL A 128 -6.17 -12.66 -16.68
N PHE A 129 -6.17 -11.63 -15.85
CA PHE A 129 -7.16 -11.41 -14.80
C PHE A 129 -7.70 -9.96 -14.77
N PRO A 130 -8.11 -9.37 -15.92
CA PRO A 130 -8.46 -7.94 -16.03
C PRO A 130 -9.62 -7.50 -15.14
N ALA A 131 -10.51 -8.42 -14.79
CA ALA A 131 -11.69 -8.15 -13.98
C ALA A 131 -11.49 -8.45 -12.48
N ASP A 132 -10.37 -9.06 -12.11
CA ASP A 132 -10.13 -9.59 -10.77
C ASP A 132 -9.52 -8.57 -9.82
N GLU A 133 -9.61 -8.87 -8.53
CA GLU A 133 -9.18 -7.99 -7.47
C GLU A 133 -7.75 -8.30 -7.03
N VAL A 134 -6.88 -7.30 -7.15
CA VAL A 134 -5.45 -7.47 -6.89
C VAL A 134 -5.14 -7.25 -5.42
N LEU A 135 -4.20 -8.05 -4.91
CA LEU A 135 -3.66 -7.88 -3.57
C LEU A 135 -2.16 -8.18 -3.48
N THR A 136 -1.47 -7.61 -2.49
CA THR A 136 -0.03 -7.87 -2.29
C THR A 136 0.39 -7.73 -0.81
N LEU A 137 1.65 -8.01 -0.52
CA LEU A 137 2.26 -7.81 0.79
C LEU A 137 3.57 -7.06 0.57
N PHE A 138 3.68 -5.88 1.18
CA PHE A 138 4.90 -5.08 1.14
C PHE A 138 5.80 -5.42 2.33
N ARG A 139 7.09 -5.22 2.13
CA ARG A 139 8.13 -5.34 3.16
C ARG A 139 9.11 -4.21 2.96
N GLU A 140 9.68 -3.72 4.05
CA GLU A 140 10.71 -2.69 4.01
C GLU A 140 11.86 -3.14 3.06
N PRO A 141 12.23 -2.32 2.07
CA PRO A 141 13.13 -2.73 0.99
C PRO A 141 14.51 -3.25 1.45
N VAL A 142 15.15 -2.60 2.42
CA VAL A 142 16.45 -3.03 2.94
C VAL A 142 16.33 -4.39 3.62
N SER A 143 15.31 -4.56 4.44
CA SER A 143 14.97 -5.83 5.10
C SER A 143 14.68 -6.93 4.08
N ARG A 144 14.07 -6.59 2.94
CA ARG A 144 13.81 -7.50 1.81
C ARG A 144 15.11 -7.96 1.16
N THR A 145 16.04 -7.05 0.87
CA THR A 145 17.38 -7.36 0.36
C THR A 145 18.18 -8.25 1.31
N ILE A 146 18.24 -7.91 2.60
CA ILE A 146 18.95 -8.70 3.62
C ILE A 146 18.37 -10.12 3.69
N SER A 147 17.04 -10.22 3.63
CA SER A 147 16.36 -11.52 3.59
C SER A 147 16.70 -12.31 2.34
N HIS A 148 16.85 -11.67 1.19
CA HIS A 148 17.23 -12.35 -0.05
C HIS A 148 18.70 -12.79 -0.01
N PHE A 149 19.61 -11.94 0.45
CA PHE A 149 21.02 -12.28 0.65
C PHE A 149 21.16 -13.57 1.48
N ASN A 150 20.53 -13.61 2.65
CA ASN A 150 20.55 -14.80 3.52
C ASN A 150 19.85 -16.02 2.88
N PHE A 151 18.85 -15.80 2.03
CA PHE A 151 18.22 -16.89 1.27
C PHE A 151 19.16 -17.45 0.19
N MET A 152 19.90 -16.61 -0.53
CA MET A 152 20.85 -17.07 -1.56
C MET A 152 21.94 -17.97 -0.98
N LYS A 153 22.40 -17.69 0.24
CA LYS A 153 23.36 -18.56 0.96
C LYS A 153 22.86 -20.00 1.15
N LYS A 154 21.53 -20.20 1.14
CA LYS A 154 20.88 -21.51 1.34
C LYS A 154 20.63 -22.25 0.03
N LEU A 155 20.72 -21.58 -1.13
CA LEU A 155 20.47 -22.21 -2.41
C LEU A 155 21.52 -23.28 -2.72
N SER A 156 21.11 -24.34 -3.42
CA SER A 156 22.00 -25.44 -3.77
C SER A 156 23.04 -25.02 -4.80
N TRP A 157 22.64 -24.20 -5.78
CA TRP A 157 23.51 -23.73 -6.86
C TRP A 157 24.60 -22.75 -6.38
N THR A 158 24.45 -22.13 -5.21
CA THR A 158 25.51 -21.29 -4.62
C THR A 158 26.59 -22.10 -3.87
N LYS A 159 26.53 -23.44 -3.89
CA LYS A 159 27.50 -24.29 -3.20
C LYS A 159 28.92 -24.06 -3.74
N GLY A 160 29.87 -23.80 -2.84
CA GLY A 160 31.27 -23.50 -3.20
C GLY A 160 31.50 -22.08 -3.73
N MET A 161 30.48 -21.23 -3.74
CA MET A 161 30.59 -19.83 -4.16
C MET A 161 30.80 -18.91 -2.97
N LYS A 162 31.52 -17.80 -3.20
CA LYS A 162 31.94 -16.83 -2.18
C LYS A 162 30.77 -16.29 -1.32
N ILE A 163 29.59 -16.09 -1.91
CA ILE A 163 28.40 -15.59 -1.21
C ILE A 163 28.00 -16.43 0.02
N LYS A 164 28.28 -17.75 0.03
CA LYS A 164 27.92 -18.60 1.18
C LYS A 164 28.71 -18.28 2.44
N GLU A 165 29.91 -17.75 2.28
CA GLU A 165 30.83 -17.49 3.37
C GLU A 165 30.85 -16.01 3.74
N GLN A 166 30.55 -15.11 2.80
CA GLN A 166 30.48 -13.67 3.05
C GLN A 166 29.42 -13.29 4.10
N SER A 167 29.80 -12.38 4.99
CA SER A 167 28.88 -11.48 5.70
C SER A 167 28.25 -10.48 4.73
N LEU A 168 27.20 -9.78 5.17
CA LEU A 168 26.57 -8.76 4.34
C LEU A 168 27.53 -7.59 4.05
N ASP A 169 28.32 -7.17 5.04
CA ASP A 169 29.28 -6.07 4.88
C ASP A 169 30.36 -6.44 3.85
N GLU A 170 30.96 -7.63 3.97
CA GLU A 170 31.94 -8.13 2.99
C GLU A 170 31.36 -8.27 1.59
N PHE A 171 30.09 -8.68 1.49
CA PHE A 171 29.39 -8.76 0.21
C PHE A 171 29.20 -7.38 -0.43
N LEU A 172 28.81 -6.37 0.35
CA LEU A 172 28.56 -5.01 -0.16
C LEU A 172 29.85 -4.24 -0.46
N ASP A 173 30.96 -4.57 0.20
CA ASP A 173 32.28 -4.01 -0.12
C ASP A 173 32.91 -4.67 -1.37
N ASP A 174 32.50 -5.88 -1.75
CA ASP A 174 32.95 -6.59 -2.95
C ASP A 174 31.99 -6.41 -4.15
N LYS A 175 32.28 -5.43 -5.02
CA LYS A 175 31.42 -5.11 -6.18
C LYS A 175 31.32 -6.25 -7.20
N ALA A 176 32.36 -7.07 -7.34
CA ALA A 176 32.30 -8.23 -8.22
C ALA A 176 31.29 -9.26 -7.69
N SER A 177 31.33 -9.56 -6.39
CA SER A 177 30.33 -10.41 -5.73
C SER A 177 28.93 -9.78 -5.82
N MET A 178 28.80 -8.48 -5.58
CA MET A 178 27.50 -7.79 -5.70
C MET A 178 26.88 -7.99 -7.08
N MET A 179 27.66 -7.82 -8.16
CA MET A 179 27.14 -7.98 -9.51
C MET A 179 26.91 -9.44 -9.86
N GLU A 180 27.77 -10.35 -9.40
CA GLU A 180 27.62 -11.79 -9.59
C GLU A 180 26.30 -12.31 -9.02
N PHE A 181 25.96 -11.88 -7.80
CA PHE A 181 24.75 -12.28 -7.09
C PHE A 181 23.70 -11.17 -7.04
N ARG A 182 23.66 -10.31 -8.07
CA ARG A 182 22.85 -9.08 -8.07
C ARG A 182 21.39 -9.26 -7.73
N GLY A 183 20.82 -10.44 -8.04
CA GLY A 183 19.44 -10.75 -7.71
C GLY A 183 19.09 -10.60 -6.23
N CYS A 184 20.05 -10.68 -5.29
CA CYS A 184 19.72 -10.48 -3.87
C CYS A 184 19.39 -9.03 -3.52
N TRP A 185 20.04 -8.05 -4.16
CA TRP A 185 19.81 -6.63 -3.89
C TRP A 185 18.92 -5.97 -4.94
N GLN A 186 19.00 -6.39 -6.22
CA GLN A 186 18.10 -5.93 -7.27
C GLN A 186 16.66 -6.36 -7.04
N ASP A 187 16.42 -7.53 -6.45
CA ASP A 187 15.05 -7.89 -6.04
C ASP A 187 14.50 -6.83 -5.07
N GLY A 188 15.34 -6.29 -4.16
CA GLY A 188 15.01 -5.18 -3.26
C GLY A 188 14.76 -3.83 -3.94
N GLN A 189 15.20 -3.65 -5.19
CA GLN A 189 14.90 -2.50 -6.06
C GLN A 189 13.73 -2.76 -7.02
N ALA A 190 13.11 -3.94 -6.96
CA ALA A 190 12.14 -4.36 -7.95
C ALA A 190 10.68 -4.17 -7.51
N GLY A 191 10.40 -3.67 -6.31
CA GLY A 191 9.05 -3.54 -5.75
C GLY A 191 8.15 -2.66 -6.61
N VAL A 192 8.69 -1.57 -7.14
CA VAL A 192 8.03 -0.77 -8.19
C VAL A 192 7.83 -1.60 -9.45
N SER A 193 8.85 -2.31 -9.90
CA SER A 193 8.83 -3.13 -11.12
C SER A 193 7.79 -4.25 -11.10
N TRP A 194 7.48 -4.82 -9.93
CA TRP A 194 6.38 -5.78 -9.74
C TRP A 194 5.02 -5.14 -10.05
N LEU A 195 4.85 -3.86 -9.74
CA LEU A 195 3.62 -3.12 -9.96
C LEU A 195 3.58 -2.48 -11.35
N THR A 196 4.69 -2.09 -11.95
CA THR A 196 4.69 -1.36 -13.23
C THR A 196 5.00 -2.23 -14.45
N GLY A 197 5.36 -3.50 -14.24
CA GLY A 197 5.69 -4.38 -15.36
C GLY A 197 7.13 -4.27 -15.85
N THR A 198 7.99 -3.53 -15.15
CA THR A 198 9.41 -3.35 -15.54
C THR A 198 10.34 -4.43 -14.97
N HIS A 199 9.80 -5.50 -14.38
CA HIS A 199 10.62 -6.53 -13.74
C HIS A 199 11.45 -7.32 -14.77
N ILE A 200 12.78 -7.37 -14.64
CA ILE A 200 13.66 -7.96 -15.68
C ILE A 200 13.99 -9.45 -15.48
N ALA A 201 13.64 -10.04 -14.34
CA ALA A 201 13.99 -11.43 -14.08
C ALA A 201 13.07 -12.41 -14.81
N GLU A 202 13.65 -13.38 -15.50
CA GLU A 202 12.96 -14.39 -16.33
C GLU A 202 11.96 -15.27 -15.56
N TRP A 203 12.16 -15.45 -14.26
CA TRP A 203 11.27 -16.25 -13.40
C TRP A 203 10.01 -15.49 -12.98
N VAL A 204 9.89 -14.21 -13.31
CA VAL A 204 8.66 -13.41 -13.13
C VAL A 204 7.88 -13.42 -14.44
N ARG A 205 6.67 -13.98 -14.41
CA ARG A 205 5.80 -14.01 -15.59
C ARG A 205 5.25 -12.62 -15.88
N LYS A 206 5.21 -12.30 -17.17
CA LYS A 206 4.62 -11.08 -17.74
C LYS A 206 3.45 -11.44 -18.65
N GLY A 207 2.61 -10.45 -18.95
CA GLY A 207 1.60 -10.61 -20.01
C GLY A 207 2.25 -11.03 -21.33
N GLU A 208 1.53 -11.78 -22.15
CA GLU A 208 1.97 -12.20 -23.47
C GLU A 208 2.29 -10.99 -24.36
N ASN A 209 1.50 -9.93 -24.27
CA ASN A 209 1.65 -8.70 -25.05
C ASN A 209 2.51 -7.63 -24.35
N ALA A 210 3.04 -7.92 -23.16
CA ALA A 210 3.89 -6.98 -22.43
C ALA A 210 5.31 -6.94 -23.02
N GLU A 211 5.97 -5.80 -22.85
CA GLU A 211 7.40 -5.66 -23.16
C GLU A 211 8.23 -6.65 -22.32
N LYS A 212 9.19 -7.31 -22.96
CA LYS A 212 10.05 -8.34 -22.38
C LYS A 212 11.53 -8.07 -22.62
N ASP A 213 11.86 -7.13 -23.51
CA ASP A 213 13.23 -6.72 -23.77
C ASP A 213 13.84 -6.07 -22.51
N PRO A 214 14.87 -6.68 -21.89
CA PRO A 214 15.42 -6.16 -20.64
C PRO A 214 16.02 -4.75 -20.77
N GLU A 215 16.61 -4.39 -21.92
CA GLU A 215 17.17 -3.04 -22.13
C GLU A 215 16.08 -1.98 -22.02
N THR A 216 14.96 -2.21 -22.71
CA THR A 216 13.80 -1.33 -22.69
C THR A 216 13.20 -1.21 -21.29
N LEU A 217 13.05 -2.34 -20.58
CA LEU A 217 12.54 -2.34 -19.20
C LEU A 217 13.48 -1.60 -18.23
N GLU A 218 14.80 -1.74 -18.38
CA GLU A 218 15.79 -1.01 -17.59
C GLU A 218 15.74 0.50 -17.87
N ARG A 219 15.52 0.91 -19.12
CA ARG A 219 15.30 2.33 -19.45
C ARG A 219 14.01 2.87 -18.83
N TRP A 220 12.92 2.13 -18.91
CA TRP A 220 11.66 2.53 -18.27
C TRP A 220 11.78 2.62 -16.76
N PHE A 221 12.57 1.75 -16.14
CA PHE A 221 12.89 1.85 -14.71
C PHE A 221 13.58 3.17 -14.34
N PHE A 222 14.38 3.77 -15.24
CA PHE A 222 14.99 5.08 -15.03
C PHE A 222 14.07 6.27 -15.26
N ASP A 223 12.91 6.07 -15.92
CA ASP A 223 11.80 7.04 -15.95
C ASP A 223 11.00 6.97 -14.64
N TYR A 224 11.69 7.20 -13.52
CA TYR A 224 11.20 6.86 -12.19
C TYR A 224 9.95 7.65 -11.79
N GLU A 225 9.79 8.91 -12.22
CA GLU A 225 8.59 9.68 -11.88
C GLU A 225 7.33 9.02 -12.45
N LYS A 226 7.41 8.55 -13.69
CA LYS A 226 6.35 7.80 -14.34
C LYS A 226 6.10 6.48 -13.61
N GLN A 227 7.15 5.71 -13.33
CA GLN A 227 7.02 4.40 -12.66
C GLN A 227 6.42 4.54 -11.25
N LEU A 228 6.90 5.50 -10.46
CA LEU A 228 6.39 5.73 -9.09
C LEU A 228 4.95 6.24 -9.11
N THR A 229 4.59 7.08 -10.07
CA THR A 229 3.20 7.54 -10.28
C THR A 229 2.27 6.37 -10.58
N GLU A 230 2.67 5.50 -11.50
CA GLU A 230 1.90 4.33 -11.90
C GLU A 230 1.76 3.31 -10.76
N ALA A 231 2.85 3.01 -10.06
CA ALA A 231 2.83 2.13 -8.90
C ALA A 231 1.95 2.68 -7.77
N ALA A 232 1.99 3.99 -7.53
CA ALA A 232 1.12 4.66 -6.57
C ALA A 232 -0.36 4.57 -6.96
N ASP A 233 -0.70 4.78 -8.24
CA ASP A 233 -2.07 4.60 -8.75
C ASP A 233 -2.56 3.16 -8.56
N LYS A 234 -1.68 2.18 -8.73
CA LYS A 234 -1.99 0.75 -8.50
C LYS A 234 -2.22 0.45 -7.03
N ILE A 235 -1.37 0.96 -6.12
CA ILE A 235 -1.58 0.89 -4.67
C ILE A 235 -2.95 1.47 -4.28
N ASP A 236 -3.31 2.63 -4.84
CA ASP A 236 -4.58 3.30 -4.52
C ASP A 236 -5.80 2.44 -4.89
N LYS A 237 -5.75 1.75 -6.04
CA LYS A 237 -6.86 0.94 -6.59
C LYS A 237 -6.91 -0.48 -6.02
N MET A 238 -5.78 -1.01 -5.56
CA MET A 238 -5.61 -2.38 -5.09
C MET A 238 -6.64 -2.74 -4.02
N PHE A 239 -7.26 -3.92 -4.13
CA PHE A 239 -8.28 -4.37 -3.20
C PHE A 239 -7.75 -4.42 -1.77
N TRP A 240 -6.59 -5.03 -1.56
CA TRP A 240 -5.92 -5.08 -0.26
C TRP A 240 -4.41 -5.13 -0.44
N PHE A 241 -3.68 -4.53 0.48
CA PHE A 241 -2.28 -4.87 0.69
C PHE A 241 -1.95 -4.85 2.17
N GLY A 242 -0.96 -5.65 2.55
CA GLY A 242 -0.41 -5.65 3.90
C GLY A 242 0.97 -5.03 3.98
N ILE A 243 1.40 -4.73 5.20
CA ILE A 243 2.77 -4.39 5.57
C ILE A 243 3.30 -5.54 6.43
N LEU A 244 4.38 -6.19 6.02
CA LEU A 244 4.91 -7.38 6.70
C LEU A 244 5.37 -7.06 8.13
N GLU A 245 5.95 -5.89 8.34
CA GLU A 245 6.38 -5.40 9.65
C GLU A 245 5.21 -5.11 10.60
N ASP A 246 3.98 -5.10 10.08
CA ASP A 246 2.75 -4.82 10.82
C ASP A 246 1.64 -5.78 10.37
N LEU A 247 1.99 -7.07 10.41
CA LEU A 247 1.17 -8.14 9.86
C LEU A 247 -0.16 -8.28 10.59
N ASP A 248 -0.21 -8.04 11.91
CA ASP A 248 -1.43 -8.18 12.69
C ASP A 248 -2.52 -7.21 12.24
N ARG A 249 -2.20 -5.91 12.11
CA ARG A 249 -3.16 -4.92 11.58
C ARG A 249 -3.48 -5.23 10.12
N SER A 250 -2.49 -5.65 9.34
CA SER A 250 -2.68 -6.03 7.93
C SER A 250 -3.72 -7.14 7.77
N LEU A 251 -3.60 -8.22 8.55
CA LEU A 251 -4.52 -9.36 8.51
C LEU A 251 -5.88 -9.04 9.11
N GLU A 252 -5.96 -8.16 10.11
CA GLU A 252 -7.24 -7.68 10.63
C GLU A 252 -8.02 -6.90 9.58
N LEU A 253 -7.35 -6.01 8.83
CA LEU A 253 -7.96 -5.29 7.72
C LEU A 253 -8.40 -6.25 6.61
N LEU A 254 -7.59 -7.27 6.28
CA LEU A 254 -7.95 -8.29 5.30
C LEU A 254 -9.19 -9.08 5.74
N ALA A 255 -9.21 -9.55 7.00
CA ALA A 255 -10.34 -10.28 7.57
C ALA A 255 -11.63 -9.46 7.49
N PHE A 256 -11.55 -8.15 7.78
CA PHE A 256 -12.67 -7.25 7.56
C PHE A 256 -13.11 -7.25 6.09
N GLN A 257 -12.21 -7.06 5.12
CA GLN A 257 -12.59 -7.00 3.70
C GLN A 257 -13.12 -8.33 3.15
N LEU A 258 -12.66 -9.46 3.68
CA LEU A 258 -13.15 -10.81 3.32
C LEU A 258 -14.42 -11.24 4.07
N GLU A 259 -14.87 -10.43 5.03
CA GLU A 259 -15.98 -10.78 5.94
C GLU A 259 -15.74 -12.10 6.68
N LYS A 260 -14.51 -12.26 7.19
CA LYS A 260 -14.05 -13.41 7.95
C LYS A 260 -13.68 -13.00 9.38
N PRO A 261 -13.79 -13.91 10.37
CA PRO A 261 -13.24 -13.68 11.70
C PRO A 261 -11.72 -13.52 11.63
N VAL A 262 -11.16 -12.55 12.36
CA VAL A 262 -9.72 -12.25 12.35
C VAL A 262 -8.86 -13.48 12.68
N ASN A 263 -9.34 -14.30 13.61
CA ASN A 263 -8.62 -15.49 14.09
C ASN A 263 -8.40 -16.56 13.00
N HIS A 264 -9.14 -16.50 11.89
CA HIS A 264 -8.95 -17.43 10.77
C HIS A 264 -7.67 -17.12 10.00
N LEU A 265 -7.27 -15.85 9.91
CA LEU A 265 -6.12 -15.42 9.11
C LEU A 265 -4.82 -15.32 9.92
N LYS A 266 -4.86 -15.35 11.26
CA LYS A 266 -3.66 -15.18 12.12
C LYS A 266 -2.65 -16.35 12.08
N LYS A 267 -2.87 -17.38 11.26
CA LYS A 267 -2.01 -18.59 11.20
C LYS A 267 -0.80 -18.45 10.26
N ILE A 268 -0.36 -17.24 9.93
CA ILE A 268 0.94 -17.08 9.26
C ILE A 268 2.03 -17.39 10.30
N THR A 269 2.31 -18.67 10.49
CA THR A 269 3.46 -19.11 11.25
C THR A 269 4.68 -18.70 10.45
N HIS A 270 5.28 -17.57 10.84
CA HIS A 270 6.58 -17.15 10.37
C HIS A 270 7.64 -18.09 10.98
N GLN A 271 7.56 -19.39 10.68
CA GLN A 271 8.68 -20.28 10.94
C GLN A 271 9.71 -19.98 9.86
N ASN A 272 10.55 -18.96 10.11
CA ASN A 272 11.92 -19.03 9.68
C ASN A 272 12.49 -20.28 10.37
N LEU A 273 12.31 -21.46 9.78
CA LEU A 273 12.72 -22.77 10.33
C LEU A 273 14.22 -22.83 10.67
N HIS A 274 14.99 -21.82 10.30
CA HIS A 274 16.43 -21.76 10.51
C HIS A 274 16.82 -20.37 11.01
N LYS A 275 16.91 -20.27 12.35
CA LYS A 275 17.55 -19.20 13.12
C LYS A 275 19.06 -19.15 12.83
N ILE A 276 19.44 -18.75 11.62
CA ILE A 276 20.72 -18.03 11.52
C ILE A 276 20.32 -16.64 11.97
N GLU A 277 20.69 -16.23 13.20
CA GLU A 277 20.62 -14.82 13.56
C GLU A 277 21.47 -14.10 12.51
N PRO A 278 20.87 -13.35 11.57
CA PRO A 278 21.68 -12.56 10.66
C PRO A 278 22.41 -11.58 11.57
N SER A 279 23.73 -11.54 11.49
CA SER A 279 24.48 -10.41 12.04
C SER A 279 23.76 -9.14 11.58
N LEU A 280 23.35 -8.30 12.53
CA LEU A 280 22.68 -7.05 12.18
C LEU A 280 23.58 -6.29 11.20
N PRO A 281 23.03 -5.76 10.09
CA PRO A 281 23.82 -4.97 9.16
C PRO A 281 24.49 -3.82 9.89
N SER A 282 25.72 -3.49 9.49
CA SER A 282 26.31 -2.22 9.91
C SER A 282 25.47 -1.05 9.42
N GLU A 283 25.53 0.09 10.13
CA GLU A 283 24.84 1.32 9.70
C GLU A 283 25.31 1.76 8.30
N LYS A 284 26.60 1.58 8.00
CA LYS A 284 27.19 1.80 6.67
C LYS A 284 26.46 0.98 5.60
N SER A 285 26.27 -0.31 5.83
CA SER A 285 25.58 -1.21 4.90
C SER A 285 24.11 -0.89 4.75
N THR A 286 23.41 -0.58 5.84
CA THR A 286 22.01 -0.13 5.77
C THR A 286 21.89 1.15 4.95
N LYS A 287 22.74 2.14 5.18
CA LYS A 287 22.74 3.40 4.42
C LYS A 287 23.03 3.16 2.93
N PHE A 288 24.02 2.33 2.63
CA PHE A 288 24.34 1.98 1.25
C PHE A 288 23.18 1.26 0.55
N LEU A 289 22.54 0.29 1.20
CA LEU A 289 21.36 -0.38 0.66
C LEU A 289 20.21 0.61 0.42
N ARG A 290 19.97 1.56 1.34
CA ARG A 290 18.92 2.58 1.13
C ARG A 290 19.19 3.42 -0.12
N ASN A 291 20.44 3.80 -0.35
CA ASN A 291 20.83 4.56 -1.54
C ASN A 291 20.69 3.76 -2.84
N LEU A 292 20.75 2.43 -2.78
CA LEU A 292 20.49 1.57 -3.94
C LEU A 292 19.01 1.51 -4.30
N MET A 293 18.08 1.62 -3.35
CA MET A 293 16.66 1.36 -3.60
C MET A 293 15.72 2.54 -3.28
N PRO A 294 16.01 3.78 -3.76
CA PRO A 294 15.19 4.95 -3.44
C PRO A 294 13.75 4.82 -3.93
N GLN A 295 13.52 4.19 -5.10
CA GLN A 295 12.18 3.95 -5.64
C GLN A 295 11.34 3.07 -4.72
N ASP A 296 11.89 1.95 -4.26
CA ASP A 296 11.20 1.02 -3.39
C ASP A 296 10.96 1.59 -2.00
N ILE A 297 11.88 2.41 -1.48
CA ILE A 297 11.69 3.12 -0.20
C ILE A 297 10.54 4.10 -0.33
N TRP A 298 10.52 4.90 -1.40
CA TRP A 298 9.42 5.81 -1.70
C TRP A 298 8.08 5.07 -1.80
N LEU A 299 8.05 3.94 -2.53
CA LEU A 299 6.86 3.12 -2.72
C LEU A 299 6.37 2.57 -1.38
N TYR A 300 7.27 2.02 -0.56
CA TYR A 300 6.96 1.46 0.74
C TYR A 300 6.42 2.53 1.70
N ASP A 301 7.03 3.72 1.73
CA ASP A 301 6.56 4.84 2.54
C ASP A 301 5.18 5.33 2.09
N TYR A 302 4.93 5.39 0.77
CA TYR A 302 3.60 5.69 0.26
C TYR A 302 2.58 4.61 0.62
N ALA A 303 2.93 3.33 0.46
CA ALA A 303 2.09 2.20 0.85
C ALA A 303 1.72 2.27 2.33
N LYS A 304 2.66 2.59 3.22
CA LYS A 304 2.40 2.80 4.66
C LYS A 304 1.42 3.93 4.91
N ARG A 305 1.56 5.07 4.23
CA ARG A 305 0.61 6.20 4.36
C ARG A 305 -0.79 5.79 3.92
N VAL A 306 -0.90 5.06 2.80
CA VAL A 306 -2.20 4.57 2.30
C VAL A 306 -2.77 3.52 3.25
N PHE A 307 -1.93 2.65 3.82
CA PHE A 307 -2.33 1.67 4.81
C PHE A 307 -2.93 2.34 6.06
N GLU A 308 -2.27 3.34 6.62
CA GLU A 308 -2.80 4.07 7.79
C GLU A 308 -4.12 4.78 7.48
N ALA A 309 -4.27 5.37 6.29
CA ALA A 309 -5.53 5.96 5.86
C ALA A 309 -6.65 4.91 5.74
N ARG A 310 -6.35 3.73 5.19
CA ARG A 310 -7.29 2.60 5.09
C ARG A 310 -7.64 2.04 6.47
N TRP A 311 -6.66 1.92 7.36
CA TRP A 311 -6.82 1.48 8.74
C TRP A 311 -7.71 2.44 9.54
N LEU A 312 -7.47 3.75 9.43
CA LEU A 312 -8.29 4.78 10.07
C LEU A 312 -9.74 4.71 9.56
N TYR A 313 -9.94 4.55 8.26
CA TYR A 313 -11.28 4.37 7.70
C TYR A 313 -11.96 3.10 8.20
N TYR A 314 -11.22 1.99 8.30
CA TYR A 314 -11.74 0.76 8.89
C TYR A 314 -12.23 0.99 10.34
N LYS A 315 -11.47 1.74 11.14
CA LYS A 315 -11.80 2.00 12.56
C LYS A 315 -12.88 3.08 12.77
N THR A 316 -12.89 4.11 11.93
CA THR A 316 -13.66 5.36 12.21
C THR A 316 -14.63 5.75 11.11
N ARG A 317 -14.56 5.11 9.93
CA ARG A 317 -15.26 5.49 8.70
C ARG A 317 -14.83 6.84 8.10
N ILE A 318 -13.76 7.44 8.61
CA ILE A 318 -13.16 8.66 8.05
C ILE A 318 -11.99 8.24 7.15
N TYR A 319 -12.07 8.57 5.86
CA TYR A 319 -10.99 8.34 4.91
C TYR A 319 -10.41 9.67 4.45
N GLN A 320 -9.11 9.85 4.66
CA GLN A 320 -8.34 10.94 4.08
C GLN A 320 -7.25 10.31 3.22
N HIS A 321 -7.36 10.48 1.89
CA HIS A 321 -6.33 9.98 0.97
C HIS A 321 -5.01 10.73 1.25
N PRO A 322 -3.89 10.01 1.46
CA PRO A 322 -2.63 10.64 1.82
C PRO A 322 -1.96 11.29 0.61
N LYS A 323 -1.29 12.42 0.83
CA LYS A 323 -0.42 13.01 -0.19
C LYS A 323 0.75 12.05 -0.49
N ARG A 324 1.04 11.87 -1.78
CA ARG A 324 2.26 11.20 -2.26
C ARG A 324 3.51 11.90 -1.69
N PRO A 325 4.55 11.16 -1.28
CA PRO A 325 5.83 11.76 -0.95
C PRO A 325 6.42 12.47 -2.17
N GLU A 326 7.34 13.40 -1.96
CA GLU A 326 8.15 13.98 -3.03
C GLU A 326 9.00 12.88 -3.68
N PHE A 327 9.26 13.00 -4.99
CA PHE A 327 10.07 12.00 -5.67
C PHE A 327 11.48 11.94 -5.08
N PRO A 328 12.07 10.74 -4.94
CA PRO A 328 13.35 10.60 -4.28
C PRO A 328 14.49 11.03 -5.19
N GLU A 329 15.61 11.45 -4.59
CA GLU A 329 16.86 11.64 -5.31
C GLU A 329 17.54 10.28 -5.56
N PHE A 330 18.27 10.19 -6.68
CA PHE A 330 18.95 8.97 -7.10
C PHE A 330 20.45 9.16 -6.99
N PHE A 331 21.02 8.56 -5.95
CA PHE A 331 22.47 8.52 -5.78
C PHE A 331 23.07 7.31 -6.49
N CYS A 332 22.34 6.19 -6.56
CA CYS A 332 22.80 5.01 -7.27
C CYS A 332 21.85 4.62 -8.41
N LYS A 333 22.44 4.26 -9.54
CA LYS A 333 21.77 3.73 -10.73
C LYS A 333 22.37 2.39 -11.09
N SER A 334 21.53 1.42 -11.43
CA SER A 334 21.99 0.08 -11.77
C SER A 334 21.20 -0.56 -12.89
N THR A 335 21.93 -1.27 -13.74
CA THR A 335 21.41 -2.21 -14.73
C THR A 335 21.89 -3.62 -14.37
N ARG A 336 21.66 -4.61 -15.24
CA ARG A 336 22.20 -5.97 -15.15
C ARG A 336 23.72 -6.00 -15.10
N PHE A 337 24.40 -4.99 -15.66
CA PHE A 337 25.85 -5.01 -15.85
C PHE A 337 26.59 -3.76 -15.38
N ILE A 338 25.89 -2.70 -15.03
CA ILE A 338 26.48 -1.43 -14.57
C ILE A 338 25.90 -1.11 -13.21
N LEU A 339 26.74 -0.73 -12.26
CA LEU A 339 26.34 -0.11 -11.00
C LEU A 339 27.15 1.18 -10.84
N ARG A 340 26.45 2.29 -10.81
CA ARG A 340 27.03 3.62 -10.61
C ARG A 340 26.42 4.23 -9.36
N CYS A 341 27.25 4.82 -8.51
CA CYS A 341 26.81 5.63 -7.39
C CYS A 341 27.56 6.96 -7.41
N ASP A 342 26.83 8.07 -7.45
CA ASP A 342 27.34 9.46 -7.42
C ASP A 342 26.83 10.19 -6.16
N GLY A 343 27.58 11.17 -5.66
CA GLY A 343 27.17 11.99 -4.52
C GLY A 343 27.10 11.21 -3.19
N THR A 344 27.73 10.05 -3.10
CA THR A 344 27.85 9.27 -1.87
C THR A 344 29.26 9.39 -1.30
N GLN A 345 29.50 8.89 -0.08
CA GLN A 345 30.87 8.85 0.47
C GLN A 345 31.83 7.99 -0.36
N ASN A 346 31.31 7.17 -1.28
CA ASN A 346 32.10 6.29 -2.15
C ASN A 346 31.54 6.41 -3.56
N ASP A 347 31.86 7.50 -4.26
CA ASP A 347 31.50 7.60 -5.68
C ASP A 347 32.26 6.54 -6.48
N PHE A 348 31.53 5.74 -7.25
CA PHE A 348 32.13 4.70 -8.06
C PHE A 348 31.25 4.32 -9.26
N ILE A 349 31.92 3.81 -10.29
CA ILE A 349 31.30 3.12 -11.41
C ILE A 349 31.91 1.72 -11.45
N PHE A 350 31.05 0.70 -11.37
CA PHE A 350 31.42 -0.68 -11.58
C PHE A 350 30.75 -1.21 -12.84
N LYS A 351 31.58 -1.67 -13.78
CA LYS A 351 31.15 -2.32 -15.02
C LYS A 351 31.52 -3.79 -14.96
N TRP A 352 30.55 -4.66 -15.22
CA TRP A 352 30.82 -6.09 -15.28
C TRP A 352 31.33 -6.48 -16.68
N ASP A 353 32.59 -6.15 -16.95
CA ASP A 353 33.23 -6.29 -18.27
C ASP A 353 33.09 -7.70 -18.89
N LYS A 354 33.05 -8.74 -18.05
CA LYS A 354 32.91 -10.13 -18.51
C LYS A 354 31.56 -10.47 -19.14
N LYS A 355 30.51 -9.64 -18.94
CA LYS A 355 29.14 -9.98 -19.35
C LYS A 355 28.40 -8.89 -20.12
N ILE A 356 28.88 -7.65 -20.08
CA ILE A 356 28.25 -6.54 -20.80
C ILE A 356 28.48 -6.67 -22.31
N THR A 357 27.42 -6.49 -23.09
CA THR A 357 27.50 -6.44 -24.56
C THR A 357 27.84 -5.02 -25.04
N GLU A 358 28.36 -4.90 -26.26
CA GLU A 358 28.59 -3.58 -26.88
C GLU A 358 27.30 -2.78 -27.00
N GLU A 359 26.20 -3.44 -27.36
CA GLU A 359 24.86 -2.86 -27.43
C GLU A 359 24.41 -2.29 -26.07
N HIS A 360 24.51 -3.07 -24.98
CA HIS A 360 24.17 -2.61 -23.63
C HIS A 360 25.03 -1.40 -23.24
N ALA A 361 26.34 -1.47 -23.49
CA ALA A 361 27.26 -0.38 -23.18
C ALA A 361 26.93 0.91 -23.95
N GLN A 362 26.53 0.79 -25.21
CA GLN A 362 26.09 1.92 -26.03
C GLN A 362 24.74 2.47 -25.55
N ASN A 363 23.83 1.59 -25.14
CA ASN A 363 22.51 1.96 -24.65
C ASN A 363 22.58 2.75 -23.33
N PHE A 364 23.49 2.37 -22.44
CA PHE A 364 23.66 2.98 -21.12
C PHE A 364 24.99 3.74 -21.00
N LYS A 365 25.42 4.38 -22.10
CA LYS A 365 26.67 5.15 -22.16
C LYS A 365 26.72 6.28 -21.14
N ASP A 366 25.57 6.88 -20.84
CA ASP A 366 25.40 7.91 -19.81
C ASP A 366 25.74 7.40 -18.39
N LEU A 367 25.60 6.10 -18.13
CA LEU A 367 26.00 5.49 -16.85
C LEU A 367 27.49 5.15 -16.79
N LEU A 368 28.22 5.24 -17.91
CA LEU A 368 29.64 4.92 -18.01
C LEU A 368 30.56 6.16 -18.06
N GLN A 369 29.98 7.35 -18.22
CA GLN A 369 30.68 8.65 -18.28
C GLN A 369 30.58 9.40 -16.96
#